data_AF-A0A969E3S6-F1
#
_entry.id   AF-A0A969E3S6-F1
#
_cell.length_a   1.000
_cell.length_b   1.000
_cell.length_c   1.000
_cell.angle_alpha   90.00
_cell.angle_beta   90.00
_cell.angle_gamma   90.00
#
_symmetry.space_group_name_H-M   'P 1'
#
loop_
_entity.id
_entity.type
_entity.pdbx_description
1 polymer ?
#
loop_
_entity_poly.entity_id
_entity_poly.type
_entity_poly.pdbx_seq_one_letter_code
_entity_poly.pdbx_strand_id
1 'polypeptide(L)'
;YLALGVRQSVFLAEEREQVYGLFEKYLIFLKEQNLYDLNMVAYDWQKLVKPKYDFVVVDEVQDLTNTQLFLILKSLKTTGNFVLCGDSNQIVHPNFFSWANVKTMFYNQDGLDNELRILRTNYRNSPQVTDIANKLLKIKNARFGSIDRESTYLVNPISEKEGEVICLPDNAKVKQELNQKTKSSTNFAVVVMTNEDKAEARKLFQTPLLFSVQEAKGLEYENIIWSILYPIKQKNLSKFRKA
;
A
#
# COMPACT_ATOMS: atom_id res chain seq x y z
N TYR A 1 2.48 -23.42 11.98
CA TYR A 1 1.20 -22.73 11.81
C TYR A 1 0.19 -23.13 12.89
N LEU A 2 -0.11 -24.42 13.08
CA LEU A 2 -1.09 -24.89 14.06
C LEU A 2 -0.80 -24.44 15.51
N ALA A 3 0.48 -24.39 15.89
CA ALA A 3 0.93 -23.98 17.22
C ALA A 3 1.01 -22.44 17.46
N LEU A 4 0.62 -21.61 16.49
CA LEU A 4 0.69 -20.16 16.65
C LEU A 4 -0.25 -19.66 17.76
N GLY A 5 0.09 -18.55 18.42
CA GLY A 5 -0.81 -17.94 19.40
C GLY A 5 -2.10 -17.39 18.77
N VAL A 6 -3.14 -17.15 19.57
CA VAL A 6 -4.42 -16.58 19.08
C VAL A 6 -4.22 -15.22 18.39
N ARG A 7 -3.24 -14.42 18.84
CA ARG A 7 -2.91 -13.11 18.26
C ARG A 7 -2.04 -13.16 17.00
N GLN A 8 -1.61 -14.34 16.57
CA GLN A 8 -0.69 -14.53 15.44
C GLN A 8 -1.38 -15.12 14.20
N SER A 9 -2.69 -15.34 14.25
CA SER A 9 -3.50 -15.82 13.12
C SER A 9 -4.84 -15.10 13.14
N VAL A 10 -5.32 -14.72 11.95
CA VAL A 10 -6.68 -14.19 11.77
C VAL A 10 -7.75 -15.28 11.86
N PHE A 11 -7.36 -16.55 11.71
CA PHE A 11 -8.23 -17.73 11.81
C PHE A 11 -8.25 -18.31 13.22
N LEU A 12 -9.44 -18.75 13.64
CA LEU A 12 -9.67 -19.45 14.91
C LEU A 12 -8.94 -20.79 14.91
N ALA A 13 -8.64 -21.33 16.10
CA ALA A 13 -7.85 -22.55 16.24
C ALA A 13 -8.44 -23.73 15.43
N GLU A 14 -9.76 -23.86 15.43
CA GLU A 14 -10.52 -24.89 14.73
C GLU A 14 -10.46 -24.75 13.19
N GLU A 15 -10.32 -23.52 12.68
CA GLU A 15 -10.24 -23.24 11.24
C GLU A 15 -8.83 -23.46 10.69
N ARG A 16 -7.80 -23.42 11.55
CA ARG A 16 -6.40 -23.47 11.11
C ARG A 16 -6.03 -24.77 10.42
N GLU A 17 -6.58 -25.89 10.87
CA GLU A 17 -6.32 -27.18 10.24
C GLU A 17 -6.87 -27.22 8.81
N GLN A 18 -8.09 -26.71 8.61
CA GLN A 18 -8.71 -26.63 7.30
C GLN A 18 -7.97 -25.67 6.36
N VAL A 19 -7.59 -24.50 6.87
CA VAL A 19 -6.80 -23.51 6.12
C VAL A 19 -5.43 -24.08 5.74
N TYR A 20 -4.79 -24.82 6.64
CA TYR A 20 -3.52 -25.48 6.36
C TYR A 20 -3.68 -26.56 5.28
N GLY A 21 -4.73 -27.39 5.36
CA GLY A 21 -5.04 -28.36 4.31
C GLY A 21 -5.32 -27.71 2.94
N LEU A 22 -5.94 -26.53 2.91
CA LEU A 22 -6.10 -25.75 1.68
C LEU A 22 -4.75 -25.25 1.14
N PHE A 23 -3.87 -24.78 2.03
CA PHE A 23 -2.52 -24.36 1.67
C PHE A 23 -1.71 -25.51 1.06
N GLU A 24 -1.79 -26.72 1.62
CA GLU A 24 -1.12 -27.90 1.04
C GLU A 24 -1.63 -28.24 -0.36
N LYS A 25 -2.96 -28.19 -0.58
CA LYS A 25 -3.55 -28.36 -1.91
C LYS A 25 -3.09 -27.27 -2.89
N TYR A 26 -2.97 -26.04 -2.42
CA TYR A 26 -2.43 -24.93 -3.21
C TYR A 26 -0.98 -25.19 -3.65
N LEU A 27 -0.12 -25.72 -2.77
CA LEU A 27 1.26 -26.09 -3.14
C LEU A 27 1.31 -27.19 -4.21
N ILE A 28 0.42 -28.20 -4.10
CA ILE A 28 0.29 -29.25 -5.11
C ILE A 28 -0.12 -28.64 -6.46
N PHE A 29 -1.15 -27.78 -6.45
CA PHE A 29 -1.62 -27.08 -7.64
C PHE A 29 -0.51 -26.27 -8.33
N LEU A 30 0.27 -25.50 -7.57
CA LEU A 30 1.40 -24.74 -8.13
C LEU A 30 2.39 -25.66 -8.87
N LYS A 31 2.72 -26.80 -8.27
CA LYS A 31 3.64 -27.77 -8.87
C LYS A 31 3.07 -28.41 -10.13
N GLU A 32 1.81 -28.82 -10.10
CA GLU A 32 1.13 -29.45 -11.25
C GLU A 32 1.01 -28.50 -12.44
N GLN A 33 0.77 -27.22 -12.17
CA GLN A 33 0.64 -26.19 -13.21
C GLN A 33 1.99 -25.55 -13.60
N ASN A 34 3.11 -25.99 -13.01
CA ASN A 34 4.44 -25.40 -13.19
C ASN A 34 4.46 -23.88 -12.95
N LEU A 35 3.79 -23.45 -11.88
CA LEU A 35 3.69 -22.07 -11.42
C LEU A 35 4.56 -21.84 -10.20
N TYR A 36 4.89 -20.58 -9.94
CA TYR A 36 5.63 -20.16 -8.77
C TYR A 36 4.86 -19.08 -8.00
N ASP A 37 4.91 -19.19 -6.67
CA ASP A 37 4.48 -18.12 -5.77
C ASP A 37 5.70 -17.41 -5.19
N LEU A 38 5.70 -16.07 -5.22
CA LEU A 38 6.84 -15.27 -4.80
C LEU A 38 7.17 -15.42 -3.31
N ASN A 39 6.18 -15.67 -2.45
CA ASN A 39 6.42 -15.91 -1.04
C ASN A 39 7.04 -17.28 -0.82
N MET A 40 6.61 -18.29 -1.58
CA MET A 40 7.21 -19.62 -1.50
C MET A 40 8.65 -19.62 -2.00
N VAL A 41 8.92 -18.99 -3.13
CA VAL A 41 10.28 -18.82 -3.64
C VAL A 41 11.14 -18.10 -2.61
N ALA A 42 10.64 -16.99 -2.05
CA ALA A 42 11.38 -16.23 -1.05
C ALA A 42 11.65 -17.07 0.20
N TYR A 43 10.68 -17.86 0.67
CA TYR A 43 10.84 -18.77 1.81
C TYR A 43 11.92 -19.84 1.55
N ASP A 44 11.88 -20.51 0.41
CA ASP A 44 12.85 -21.56 0.07
C ASP A 44 14.27 -21.01 -0.06
N TRP A 45 14.40 -19.80 -0.63
CA TRP A 45 15.68 -19.13 -0.81
C TRP A 45 16.33 -18.67 0.50
N GLN A 46 15.58 -18.57 1.60
CA GLN A 46 16.14 -18.23 2.91
C GLN A 46 17.19 -19.23 3.42
N LYS A 47 17.21 -20.45 2.88
CA LYS A 47 18.21 -21.49 3.20
C LYS A 47 19.46 -21.38 2.33
N LEU A 48 19.35 -20.70 1.18
CA LEU A 48 20.39 -20.61 0.16
C LEU A 48 21.13 -19.27 0.21
N VAL A 49 20.46 -18.22 0.69
CA VAL A 49 21.03 -16.88 0.82
C VAL A 49 22.26 -16.89 1.72
N LYS A 50 23.33 -16.25 1.25
CA LYS A 50 24.56 -16.05 2.00
C LYS A 50 24.70 -14.56 2.34
N PRO A 51 25.19 -14.22 3.54
CA PRO A 51 25.52 -12.85 3.88
C PRO A 51 26.53 -12.26 2.89
N LYS A 52 26.15 -11.17 2.21
CA LYS A 52 26.94 -10.51 1.16
C LYS A 52 27.02 -9.00 1.34
N TYR A 53 25.98 -8.38 1.87
CA TYR A 53 25.86 -6.92 1.93
C TYR A 53 26.24 -6.40 3.31
N ASP A 54 27.02 -5.33 3.35
CA ASP A 54 27.42 -4.67 4.60
C ASP A 54 26.30 -3.77 5.15
N PHE A 55 25.41 -3.30 4.27
CA PHE A 55 24.26 -2.46 4.59
C PHE A 55 23.12 -2.65 3.58
N VAL A 56 21.87 -2.51 4.00
CA VAL A 56 20.68 -2.61 3.14
C VAL A 56 19.75 -1.42 3.37
N VAL A 57 19.28 -0.79 2.29
CA VAL A 57 18.19 0.20 2.35
C VAL A 57 17.01 -0.36 1.58
N VAL A 58 15.84 -0.42 2.23
CA VAL A 58 14.59 -0.83 1.60
C VAL A 58 13.64 0.34 1.66
N ASP A 59 13.28 0.86 0.48
CA ASP A 59 12.19 1.82 0.35
C ASP A 59 10.87 1.09 0.08
N GLU A 60 9.75 1.75 0.40
CA GLU A 60 8.40 1.18 0.24
C GLU A 60 8.25 -0.22 0.89
N VAL A 61 8.82 -0.41 2.08
CA VAL A 61 8.87 -1.72 2.76
C VAL A 61 7.48 -2.34 2.96
N GLN A 62 6.44 -1.51 3.03
CA GLN A 62 5.05 -1.94 3.14
C GLN A 62 4.51 -2.63 1.89
N ASP A 63 5.23 -2.66 0.77
CA ASP A 63 4.87 -3.46 -0.41
C ASP A 63 5.44 -4.89 -0.33
N LEU A 64 6.42 -5.13 0.53
CA LEU A 64 7.03 -6.43 0.72
C LEU A 64 6.27 -7.27 1.75
N THR A 65 6.23 -8.58 1.53
CA THR A 65 5.77 -9.51 2.55
C THR A 65 6.84 -9.76 3.59
N ASN A 66 6.43 -10.24 4.76
CA ASN A 66 7.35 -10.59 5.84
C ASN A 66 8.45 -11.56 5.41
N THR A 67 8.12 -12.55 4.57
CA THR A 67 9.08 -13.58 4.14
C THR A 67 10.10 -13.02 3.15
N GLN A 68 9.68 -12.08 2.29
CA GLN A 68 10.55 -11.38 1.34
C GLN A 68 11.50 -10.44 2.07
N LEU A 69 10.99 -9.64 3.01
CA LEU A 69 11.81 -8.77 3.84
C LEU A 69 12.84 -9.57 4.63
N PHE A 70 12.45 -10.69 5.24
CA PHE A 70 13.35 -11.55 5.98
C PHE A 70 14.45 -12.16 5.10
N LEU A 71 14.13 -12.56 3.86
CA LEU A 71 15.13 -13.02 2.89
C LEU A 71 16.16 -11.92 2.58
N ILE A 72 15.70 -10.69 2.35
CA ILE A 72 16.59 -9.54 2.10
C ILE A 72 17.51 -9.32 3.29
N LEU A 73 16.97 -9.30 4.51
CA LEU A 73 17.74 -9.06 5.72
C LEU A 73 18.76 -10.16 6.02
N LYS A 74 18.46 -11.42 5.68
CA LYS A 74 19.41 -12.54 5.76
C LYS A 74 20.63 -12.38 4.85
N SER A 75 20.57 -11.50 3.86
CA SER A 75 21.71 -11.19 2.99
C SER A 75 22.71 -10.20 3.63
N LEU A 76 22.41 -9.65 4.82
CA LEU A 76 23.32 -8.78 5.57
C LEU A 76 24.43 -9.59 6.26
N LYS A 77 25.67 -9.12 6.13
CA LYS A 77 26.84 -9.60 6.89
C LYS A 77 26.71 -9.29 8.38
N THR A 78 26.27 -8.07 8.68
CA THR A 78 26.09 -7.58 10.05
C THR A 78 24.61 -7.28 10.27
N THR A 79 24.01 -8.00 11.21
CA THR A 79 22.65 -7.78 11.65
C THR A 79 22.46 -6.34 12.13
N GLY A 80 21.35 -5.70 11.75
CA GLY A 80 21.00 -4.34 12.16
C GLY A 80 21.53 -3.21 11.27
N ASN A 81 22.39 -3.52 10.30
CA ASN A 81 22.86 -2.54 9.31
C ASN A 81 21.84 -2.35 8.19
N PHE A 82 20.68 -1.77 8.51
CA PHE A 82 19.67 -1.47 7.52
C PHE A 82 18.87 -0.19 7.80
N VAL A 83 18.21 0.32 6.76
CA VAL A 83 17.13 1.31 6.86
C VAL A 83 15.91 0.77 6.13
N LEU A 84 14.76 0.77 6.81
CA LEU A 84 13.46 0.45 6.21
C LEU A 84 12.61 1.72 6.20
N CYS A 85 12.21 2.14 5.01
CA CYS A 85 11.33 3.29 4.78
C CYS A 85 9.98 2.79 4.25
N GLY A 86 8.89 3.43 4.67
CA GLY A 86 7.57 3.09 4.16
C GLY A 86 6.42 3.79 4.88
N ASP A 87 5.24 3.70 4.30
CA ASP A 87 4.00 4.24 4.87
C ASP A 87 2.86 3.22 4.74
N SER A 88 2.49 2.63 5.88
CA SER A 88 1.36 1.70 5.99
C SER A 88 0.01 2.27 5.51
N ASN A 89 -0.16 3.60 5.47
CA ASN A 89 -1.37 4.22 4.93
C ASN A 89 -1.41 4.20 3.39
N GLN A 90 -0.30 3.86 2.73
CA GLN A 90 -0.18 3.72 1.27
C GLN A 90 -0.23 2.27 0.80
N ILE A 91 -0.65 1.34 1.66
CA ILE A 91 -0.87 -0.06 1.27
C ILE A 91 -2.08 -0.10 0.34
N VAL A 92 -1.83 -0.45 -0.93
CA VAL A 92 -2.86 -0.64 -1.96
C VAL A 92 -3.26 -2.12 -2.07
N HIS A 93 -2.33 -3.05 -1.78
CA HIS A 93 -2.56 -4.49 -1.80
C HIS A 93 -2.53 -5.09 -0.38
N PRO A 94 -3.50 -5.92 0.01
CA PRO A 94 -3.44 -6.60 1.30
C PRO A 94 -2.28 -7.59 1.34
N ASN A 95 -1.18 -7.24 2.03
CA ASN A 95 -0.01 -8.11 2.21
C ASN A 95 0.31 -8.40 3.68
N PHE A 96 -0.63 -8.11 4.58
CA PHE A 96 -0.52 -8.29 6.04
C PHE A 96 0.71 -7.59 6.65
N PHE A 97 1.24 -6.56 5.99
CA PHE A 97 2.30 -5.74 6.53
C PHE A 97 1.83 -5.01 7.79
N SER A 98 2.68 -4.98 8.81
CA SER A 98 2.55 -4.09 9.96
C SER A 98 3.93 -3.84 10.58
N TRP A 99 4.15 -2.65 11.13
CA TRP A 99 5.41 -2.34 11.80
C TRP A 99 5.66 -3.21 13.03
N ALA A 100 4.58 -3.67 13.68
CA ALA A 100 4.64 -4.65 14.76
C ALA A 100 5.27 -5.99 14.32
N ASN A 101 4.87 -6.52 13.16
CA ASN A 101 5.46 -7.74 12.60
C ASN A 101 6.94 -7.56 12.27
N VAL A 102 7.30 -6.42 11.67
CA VAL A 102 8.69 -6.09 11.35
C VAL A 102 9.53 -6.08 12.63
N LYS A 103 9.09 -5.38 13.68
CA LYS A 103 9.80 -5.37 14.99
C LYS A 103 9.94 -6.76 15.62
N THR A 104 8.92 -7.61 15.48
CA THR A 104 8.95 -8.97 16.03
C THR A 104 10.02 -9.83 15.38
N MET A 105 10.38 -9.57 14.10
CA MET A 105 11.50 -10.28 13.45
C MET A 105 12.84 -10.05 14.16
N PHE A 106 12.99 -8.92 14.85
CA PHE A 106 14.25 -8.49 15.47
C PHE A 106 14.23 -8.56 17.00
N TYR A 107 13.12 -8.97 17.62
CA TYR A 107 12.95 -8.95 19.07
C TYR A 107 13.95 -9.86 19.82
N ASN A 108 14.48 -10.89 19.16
CA ASN A 108 15.45 -11.83 19.73
C ASN A 108 16.92 -11.44 19.44
N GLN A 109 17.17 -10.27 18.85
CA GLN A 109 18.51 -9.81 18.51
C GLN A 109 18.90 -8.69 19.48
N ASP A 110 19.67 -9.08 20.51
CA ASP A 110 20.22 -8.13 21.48
C ASP A 110 20.98 -7.01 20.77
N GLY A 111 20.67 -5.76 21.10
CA GLY A 111 21.42 -4.58 20.64
C GLY A 111 20.91 -3.90 19.36
N LEU A 112 19.81 -4.38 18.76
CA LEU A 112 19.12 -3.62 17.71
C LEU A 112 18.30 -2.49 18.36
N ASP A 113 18.93 -1.32 18.48
CA ASP A 113 18.25 -0.08 18.86
C ASP A 113 17.33 0.32 17.71
N ASN A 114 16.12 -0.25 17.72
CA ASN A 114 15.09 -0.06 16.70
C ASN A 114 14.49 1.35 16.84
N GLU A 115 15.28 2.37 16.53
CA GLU A 115 14.79 3.75 16.51
C GLU A 115 13.82 3.94 15.34
N LEU A 116 12.54 3.66 15.59
CA LEU A 116 11.47 4.03 14.67
C LEU A 116 11.40 5.57 14.61
N ARG A 117 11.84 6.15 13.50
CA ARG A 117 11.73 7.58 13.22
C ARG A 117 10.50 7.84 12.37
N ILE A 118 9.53 8.58 12.92
CA ILE A 118 8.31 8.96 12.19
C ILE A 118 8.51 10.34 11.58
N LEU A 119 8.51 10.41 10.25
CA LEU A 119 8.55 11.66 9.51
C LEU A 119 7.13 12.24 9.40
N ARG A 120 6.92 13.43 9.96
CA ARG A 120 5.59 14.07 10.02
C ARG A 120 5.43 15.26 9.09
N THR A 121 6.49 15.67 8.39
CA THR A 121 6.48 16.87 7.57
C THR A 121 6.28 16.50 6.11
N ASN A 122 5.23 17.04 5.48
CA ASN A 122 4.96 16.90 4.05
C ASN A 122 5.61 18.06 3.30
N TYR A 123 6.58 17.74 2.46
CA TYR A 123 7.30 18.70 1.62
C TYR A 123 6.71 18.83 0.20
N ARG A 124 5.84 17.91 -0.21
CA ARG A 124 5.36 17.75 -1.58
C ARG A 124 4.04 18.48 -1.84
N ASN A 125 3.08 18.26 -0.94
CA ASN A 125 1.69 18.63 -1.14
C ASN A 125 1.41 20.03 -0.60
N SER A 126 0.44 20.71 -1.20
CA SER A 126 -0.10 21.94 -0.64
C SER A 126 -0.80 21.70 0.70
N PRO A 127 -0.99 22.75 1.53
CA PRO A 127 -1.75 22.64 2.77
C PRO A 127 -3.16 22.07 2.57
N GLN A 128 -3.84 22.43 1.48
CA GLN A 128 -5.21 22.01 1.16
C GLN A 128 -5.31 20.50 0.87
N VAL A 129 -4.37 19.97 0.08
CA VAL A 129 -4.28 18.53 -0.18
C VAL A 129 -3.97 17.76 1.11
N THR A 130 -3.06 18.29 1.92
CA THR A 130 -2.66 17.67 3.20
C THR A 130 -3.82 17.64 4.21
N ASP A 131 -4.61 18.72 4.30
CA ASP A 131 -5.79 18.78 5.16
C ASP A 131 -6.84 17.72 4.78
N ILE A 132 -7.14 17.58 3.48
CA ILE A 132 -8.08 16.57 2.99
C ILE A 132 -7.56 15.15 3.27
N ALA A 133 -6.27 14.89 3.00
CA ALA A 133 -5.66 13.60 3.30
C ALA A 133 -5.78 13.24 4.80
N ASN A 134 -5.48 14.20 5.69
CA ASN A 134 -5.61 14.02 7.13
C ASN A 134 -7.07 13.78 7.57
N LYS A 135 -8.04 14.48 6.96
CA LYS A 135 -9.47 14.23 7.21
C LYS A 135 -9.88 12.82 6.79
N LEU A 136 -9.43 12.35 5.62
CA LEU A 136 -9.67 10.99 5.16
C LEU A 136 -9.04 9.95 6.09
N LEU A 137 -7.81 10.17 6.57
CA LEU A 137 -7.17 9.29 7.55
C LEU A 137 -7.97 9.21 8.86
N LYS A 138 -8.49 10.34 9.37
CA LYS A 138 -9.37 10.35 10.56
C LYS A 138 -10.64 9.52 10.33
N ILE A 139 -11.30 9.67 9.17
CA ILE A 139 -12.48 8.88 8.82
C ILE A 139 -12.13 7.39 8.74
N LYS A 140 -11.02 7.04 8.08
CA LYS A 140 -10.53 5.66 7.99
C LYS A 140 -10.36 5.06 9.38
N ASN A 141 -9.63 5.75 10.26
CA ASN A 141 -9.34 5.27 11.62
C ASN A 141 -10.61 5.13 12.46
N ALA A 142 -11.56 6.07 12.33
CA ALA A 142 -12.84 6.00 13.06
C ALA A 142 -13.74 4.85 12.58
N ARG A 143 -13.64 4.45 11.31
CA ARG A 143 -14.50 3.41 10.71
C ARG A 143 -13.91 2.01 10.76
N PHE A 144 -12.60 1.89 10.61
CA PHE A 144 -11.91 0.61 10.42
C PHE A 144 -10.84 0.34 11.48
N GLY A 145 -10.61 1.27 12.39
CA GLY A 145 -9.48 1.23 13.32
C GLY A 145 -8.15 1.58 12.64
N SER A 146 -7.08 1.62 13.44
CA SER A 146 -5.72 1.81 12.92
C SER A 146 -5.15 0.49 12.41
N ILE A 147 -4.35 0.54 11.34
CA ILE A 147 -3.62 -0.63 10.81
C ILE A 147 -2.58 -1.10 11.83
N ASP A 148 -1.86 -0.16 12.43
CA ASP A 148 -1.09 -0.38 13.65
C ASP A 148 -1.04 0.90 14.51
N ARG A 149 -0.47 0.82 15.71
CA ARG A 149 -0.31 2.00 16.59
C ARG A 149 0.62 3.05 16.00
N GLU A 150 1.50 2.65 15.08
CA GLU A 150 2.57 3.44 14.48
C GLU A 150 2.16 4.08 13.14
N SER A 151 0.95 3.81 12.67
CA SER A 151 0.38 4.30 11.42
C SER A 151 -0.62 5.44 11.62
N THR A 152 -0.83 5.89 12.86
CA THR A 152 -1.91 6.82 13.24
C THR A 152 -1.45 8.29 13.23
N TYR A 153 -0.39 8.61 12.49
CA TYR A 153 0.15 9.96 12.45
C TYR A 153 -0.48 10.77 11.32
N LEU A 154 -0.83 12.01 11.66
CA LEU A 154 -1.22 13.02 10.68
C LEU A 154 0.02 13.76 10.21
N VAL A 155 -0.01 14.23 8.97
CA VAL A 155 1.12 14.90 8.33
C VAL A 155 0.90 16.41 8.37
N ASN A 156 1.95 17.18 8.66
CA ASN A 156 1.93 18.64 8.65
C ASN A 156 2.55 19.16 7.34
N PRO A 157 1.85 20.02 6.59
CA PRO A 157 2.44 20.65 5.42
C PRO A 157 3.51 21.67 5.86
N ILE A 158 4.61 21.75 5.12
CA ILE A 158 5.59 22.85 5.28
C ILE A 158 5.49 23.88 4.15
N SER A 159 4.92 23.50 3.01
CA SER A 159 4.82 24.37 1.85
C SER A 159 3.88 25.55 2.13
N GLU A 160 4.37 26.76 1.90
CA GLU A 160 3.56 27.99 1.87
C GLU A 160 2.81 28.15 0.54
N LYS A 161 3.12 27.32 -0.47
CA LYS A 161 2.44 27.36 -1.76
C LYS A 161 1.03 26.79 -1.60
N GLU A 162 0.05 27.68 -1.65
CA GLU A 162 -1.35 27.30 -1.70
C GLU A 162 -1.67 26.55 -3.00
N GLY A 163 -2.56 25.57 -2.88
CA GLY A 163 -3.18 24.89 -4.01
C GLY A 163 -4.69 24.83 -3.84
N GLU A 164 -5.38 24.22 -4.79
CA GLU A 164 -6.83 24.11 -4.75
C GLU A 164 -7.25 22.65 -4.90
N VAL A 165 -8.28 22.25 -4.13
CA VAL A 165 -8.93 20.95 -4.29
C VAL A 165 -10.41 21.20 -4.56
N ILE A 166 -10.81 20.94 -5.80
CA ILE A 166 -12.17 21.20 -6.28
C ILE A 166 -12.87 19.88 -6.56
N CYS A 167 -14.07 19.71 -6.01
CA CYS A 167 -14.97 18.65 -6.42
C CYS A 167 -15.87 19.17 -7.55
N LEU A 168 -15.65 18.66 -8.77
CA LEU A 168 -16.43 19.05 -9.94
C LEU A 168 -17.61 18.09 -10.17
N PRO A 169 -18.76 18.58 -10.67
CA PRO A 169 -19.90 17.71 -10.92
C PRO A 169 -19.60 16.70 -12.02
N ASP A 170 -20.02 15.45 -11.80
CA ASP A 170 -19.83 14.38 -12.78
C ASP A 170 -20.83 14.50 -13.94
N ASN A 171 -20.46 15.27 -14.96
CA ASN A 171 -21.21 15.35 -16.20
C ASN A 171 -20.29 15.41 -17.43
N ALA A 172 -20.86 15.10 -18.59
CA ALA A 172 -20.11 15.01 -19.85
C ALA A 172 -19.45 16.33 -20.24
N LYS A 173 -20.10 17.48 -19.99
CA LYS A 173 -19.57 18.80 -20.34
C LYS A 173 -18.28 19.10 -19.58
N VAL A 174 -18.27 18.87 -18.27
CA VAL A 174 -17.08 19.08 -17.42
C VAL A 174 -15.95 18.14 -17.83
N LYS A 175 -16.25 16.85 -18.06
CA LYS A 175 -15.24 15.86 -18.51
C LYS A 175 -14.62 16.25 -19.84
N GLN A 176 -15.43 16.70 -20.80
CA GLN A 176 -14.95 17.18 -22.10
C GLN A 176 -14.08 18.41 -21.96
N GLU A 177 -14.48 19.39 -21.14
CA GLU A 177 -13.70 20.61 -20.91
C GLU A 177 -12.35 20.32 -20.25
N LEU A 178 -12.33 19.49 -19.21
CA LEU A 178 -11.10 19.04 -18.55
C LEU A 178 -10.18 18.36 -19.56
N ASN A 179 -10.69 17.40 -20.31
CA ASN A 179 -9.90 16.71 -21.32
C ASN A 179 -9.36 17.65 -22.41
N GLN A 180 -10.16 18.60 -22.91
CA GLN A 180 -9.69 19.59 -23.89
C GLN A 180 -8.51 20.41 -23.34
N LYS A 181 -8.55 20.77 -22.05
CA LYS A 181 -7.51 21.55 -21.38
C LYS A 181 -6.26 20.72 -21.05
N THR A 182 -6.38 19.40 -20.85
CA THR A 182 -5.29 18.58 -20.30
C THR A 182 -4.72 17.52 -21.24
N LYS A 183 -5.39 17.16 -22.34
CA LYS A 183 -4.99 16.05 -23.24
C LYS A 183 -3.56 16.13 -23.78
N SER A 184 -3.02 17.33 -23.96
CA SER A 184 -1.67 17.58 -24.50
C SER A 184 -0.67 18.05 -23.43
N SER A 185 -1.10 18.12 -22.16
CA SER A 185 -0.25 18.63 -21.07
C SER A 185 0.42 17.47 -20.33
N THR A 186 1.71 17.64 -20.05
CA THR A 186 2.47 16.74 -19.18
C THR A 186 2.33 17.08 -17.70
N ASN A 187 1.67 18.20 -17.37
CA ASN A 187 1.52 18.68 -15.99
C ASN A 187 0.25 18.15 -15.33
N PHE A 188 -0.61 17.43 -16.07
CA PHE A 188 -1.86 16.85 -15.59
C PHE A 188 -1.84 15.34 -15.72
N ALA A 189 -1.90 14.66 -14.60
CA ALA A 189 -2.17 13.22 -14.56
C ALA A 189 -3.65 12.97 -14.26
N VAL A 190 -4.24 12.01 -14.97
CA VAL A 190 -5.57 11.47 -14.66
C VAL A 190 -5.37 10.19 -13.86
N VAL A 191 -5.97 10.12 -12.69
CA VAL A 191 -5.93 8.93 -11.82
C VAL A 191 -7.33 8.32 -11.75
N VAL A 192 -7.41 7.01 -11.96
CA VAL A 192 -8.63 6.20 -11.79
C VAL A 192 -8.46 5.18 -10.67
N MET A 193 -9.57 4.63 -10.17
CA MET A 193 -9.52 3.72 -9.02
C MET A 193 -8.76 2.43 -9.33
N THR A 194 -9.08 1.76 -10.44
CA THR A 194 -8.48 0.47 -10.79
C THR A 194 -7.95 0.42 -12.22
N ASN A 195 -7.17 -0.61 -12.55
CA ASN A 195 -6.64 -0.80 -13.90
C ASN A 195 -7.75 -1.05 -14.94
N GLU A 196 -8.85 -1.67 -14.51
CA GLU A 196 -10.03 -1.96 -15.36
C GLU A 196 -10.75 -0.67 -15.78
N ASP A 197 -10.77 0.35 -14.91
CA ASP A 197 -11.41 1.64 -15.18
C ASP A 197 -10.67 2.44 -16.27
N LYS A 198 -9.40 2.13 -16.56
CA LYS A 198 -8.60 2.85 -17.56
C LYS A 198 -9.20 2.76 -18.96
N ALA A 199 -9.85 1.65 -19.30
CA ALA A 199 -10.47 1.47 -20.61
C ALA A 199 -11.61 2.49 -20.84
N GLU A 200 -12.43 2.75 -19.81
CA GLU A 200 -13.49 3.74 -19.88
C GLU A 200 -12.92 5.17 -19.80
N ALA A 201 -11.90 5.36 -18.96
CA ALA A 201 -11.22 6.66 -18.84
C ALA A 201 -10.63 7.13 -20.16
N ARG A 202 -10.02 6.23 -20.96
CA ARG A 202 -9.43 6.55 -22.26
C ARG A 202 -10.44 7.06 -23.28
N LYS A 203 -11.72 6.69 -23.14
CA LYS A 203 -12.79 7.23 -24.00
C LYS A 203 -13.05 8.71 -23.70
N LEU A 204 -12.83 9.13 -22.46
CA LEU A 204 -13.11 10.47 -21.96
C LEU A 204 -11.87 11.39 -21.97
N PHE A 205 -10.72 10.84 -21.59
CA PHE A 205 -9.45 11.54 -21.43
C PHE A 205 -8.41 10.97 -22.40
N GLN A 206 -7.92 11.78 -23.34
CA GLN A 206 -6.90 11.38 -24.32
C GLN A 206 -5.46 11.74 -23.89
N THR A 207 -5.24 11.96 -22.59
CA THR A 207 -3.89 12.14 -22.05
C THR A 207 -3.13 10.81 -22.01
N PRO A 208 -1.81 10.81 -22.28
CA PRO A 208 -0.96 9.64 -22.04
C PRO A 208 -0.73 9.39 -20.53
N LEU A 209 -0.94 10.40 -19.68
CA LEU A 209 -0.72 10.32 -18.23
C LEU A 209 -1.98 9.83 -17.50
N LEU A 210 -2.39 8.60 -17.82
CA LEU A 210 -3.54 7.94 -17.19
C LEU A 210 -3.09 6.74 -16.38
N PHE A 211 -3.29 6.81 -15.06
CA PHE A 211 -2.81 5.81 -14.10
C PHE A 211 -3.96 5.28 -13.24
N SER A 212 -3.88 4.02 -12.82
CA SER A 212 -4.65 3.58 -11.65
C SER A 212 -4.01 4.10 -10.35
N VAL A 213 -4.73 4.07 -9.23
CA VAL A 213 -4.16 4.38 -7.89
C VAL A 213 -2.90 3.55 -7.62
N GLN A 214 -2.88 2.30 -8.07
CA GLN A 214 -1.71 1.41 -7.94
C GLN A 214 -0.51 1.94 -8.73
N GLU A 215 -0.72 2.35 -9.98
CA GLU A 215 0.35 2.85 -10.86
C GLU A 215 0.81 4.25 -10.48
N ALA A 216 -0.06 5.05 -9.86
CA ALA A 216 0.25 6.40 -9.41
C ALA A 216 1.09 6.44 -8.13
N LYS A 217 1.22 5.32 -7.41
CA LYS A 217 2.01 5.25 -6.17
C LYS A 217 3.48 5.58 -6.47
N GLY A 218 4.07 6.47 -5.68
CA GLY A 218 5.45 6.95 -5.86
C GLY A 218 5.62 7.99 -6.98
N LEU A 219 4.57 8.30 -7.76
CA LEU A 219 4.63 9.33 -8.80
C LEU A 219 4.17 10.70 -8.28
N GLU A 220 4.65 11.75 -8.94
CA GLU A 220 4.35 13.14 -8.60
C GLU A 220 3.97 13.93 -9.85
N TYR A 221 2.91 14.72 -9.74
CA TYR A 221 2.43 15.61 -10.80
C TYR A 221 1.97 16.93 -10.22
N GLU A 222 2.15 18.01 -10.97
CA GLU A 222 1.71 19.34 -10.56
C GLU A 222 0.20 19.42 -10.38
N ASN A 223 -0.55 18.75 -11.26
CA ASN A 223 -2.01 18.71 -11.22
C ASN A 223 -2.50 17.27 -11.37
N ILE A 224 -3.51 16.90 -10.58
CA ILE A 224 -4.12 15.58 -10.61
C ILE A 224 -5.62 15.73 -10.84
N ILE A 225 -6.13 15.05 -11.87
CA ILE A 225 -7.56 14.82 -12.06
C ILE A 225 -7.86 13.43 -11.52
N TRP A 226 -8.48 13.37 -10.34
CA TRP A 226 -8.98 12.10 -9.82
C TRP A 226 -10.38 11.84 -10.39
N SER A 227 -10.49 10.85 -11.28
CA SER A 227 -11.75 10.46 -11.91
C SER A 227 -12.28 9.17 -11.32
N ILE A 228 -13.39 9.28 -10.59
CA ILE A 228 -14.13 8.11 -10.11
C ILE A 228 -15.07 7.70 -11.24
N LEU A 229 -14.67 6.69 -12.02
CA LEU A 229 -15.46 6.18 -13.15
C LEU A 229 -16.44 5.06 -12.75
N TYR A 230 -16.77 5.00 -11.47
CA TYR A 230 -17.81 4.11 -11.00
C TYR A 230 -19.15 4.84 -10.99
N PRO A 231 -20.24 4.28 -11.56
CA PRO A 231 -21.53 4.53 -10.93
C PRO A 231 -21.34 4.02 -9.50
N ILE A 232 -21.68 4.81 -8.48
CA ILE A 232 -21.83 4.29 -7.12
C ILE A 232 -22.71 3.05 -7.26
N LYS A 233 -22.12 1.84 -7.28
CA LYS A 233 -22.89 0.60 -7.26
C LYS A 233 -23.54 0.65 -5.90
N GLN A 234 -24.78 1.11 -5.86
CA GLN A 234 -25.64 1.17 -4.68
C GLN A 234 -25.78 -0.19 -3.97
N LYS A 235 -25.20 -1.27 -4.50
CA LYS A 235 -25.23 -2.62 -3.94
C LYS A 235 -24.62 -2.79 -2.55
N ASN A 236 -23.85 -1.83 -1.99
CA ASN A 236 -23.26 -2.02 -0.65
C ASN A 236 -23.32 -0.81 0.31
N LEU A 237 -23.97 0.31 -0.04
CA LEU A 237 -24.15 1.42 0.91
C LEU A 237 -25.06 1.04 2.10
N SER A 238 -25.91 0.02 1.94
CA SER A 238 -26.72 -0.55 3.03
C SER A 238 -25.89 -1.30 4.08
N LYS A 239 -24.67 -1.75 3.76
CA LYS A 239 -23.76 -2.39 4.73
C LYS A 239 -22.96 -1.40 5.58
N PHE A 240 -22.93 -0.11 5.21
CA PHE A 240 -22.21 0.94 5.95
C PHE A 240 -23.12 1.73 6.91
N ARG A 241 -24.42 1.40 6.98
CA ARG A 241 -25.31 1.87 8.05
C ARG A 241 -25.47 0.75 9.08
N LYS A 242 -24.88 0.98 10.27
CA LYS A 242 -24.87 0.19 11.51
C LYS A 242 -23.63 -0.69 11.71
N ALA A 243 -22.67 -0.14 12.44
CA ALA A 243 -22.28 -0.62 13.77
C ALA A 243 -22.10 0.63 14.65
#